data_AF-A0A422Z919-F1
#
_entry.id   AF-A0A422Z919-F1
#
_cell.length_a   1.000
_cell.length_b   1.000
_cell.length_c   1.000
_cell.angle_alpha   90.00
_cell.angle_beta   90.00
_cell.angle_gamma   90.00
#
_symmetry.space_group_name_H-M   'P 1'
#
loop_
_entity.id
_entity.type
_entity.pdbx_description
1 polymer ?
#
loop_
_entity_poly.entity_id
_entity_poly.type
_entity_poly.pdbx_seq_one_letter_code
_entity_poly.pdbx_strand_id
1 'polypeptide(L)'
;MTYSDCVATIAMIVAVIAVPATGYLSYYFAIKGEKRKEWNQVSIPIREKLISHIDDMRRGQFSHPEVKRIDILKFSDIRGKLDNSDLMSAYDEYENSHQGEEVLIKTNKYTFIAGDLSKPISASEKLLTLITRK
;
A
#
# COMPACT_ATOMS: atom_id res chain seq x y z
N MET A 1 12.02 37.29 47.46
CA MET A 1 12.10 36.48 46.23
C MET A 1 12.63 37.39 45.14
N THR A 2 13.87 37.18 44.72
CA THR A 2 14.57 38.05 43.77
C THR A 2 14.09 37.72 42.36
N TYR A 3 14.11 38.67 41.42
CA TYR A 3 13.71 38.43 40.03
C TYR A 3 14.39 37.18 39.42
N SER A 4 15.66 36.94 39.79
CA SER A 4 16.42 35.76 39.41
C SER A 4 15.81 34.43 39.89
N ASP A 5 15.22 34.40 41.09
CA ASP A 5 14.65 33.18 41.67
C ASP A 5 13.37 32.78 40.94
N CYS A 6 12.57 33.78 40.54
CA CYS A 6 11.37 33.56 39.71
C CYS A 6 11.75 32.99 38.34
N VAL A 7 12.74 33.57 37.66
CA VAL A 7 13.19 33.10 36.34
C VAL A 7 13.80 31.69 36.43
N ALA A 8 14.60 31.41 37.46
CA ALA A 8 15.18 30.08 37.68
C ALA A 8 14.10 29.02 37.93
N THR A 9 13.06 29.35 38.70
CA THR A 9 11.93 28.44 38.97
C THR A 9 11.14 28.14 37.69
N ILE A 10 10.88 29.17 36.86
CA ILE A 10 10.21 29.00 35.56
C ILE A 10 11.07 28.14 34.64
N ALA A 11 12.38 28.38 34.57
CA ALA A 11 13.30 27.60 33.76
C ALA A 11 13.33 26.11 34.19
N MET A 12 13.29 25.84 35.50
CA MET A 12 13.21 24.47 36.03
C MET A 12 11.91 23.78 35.60
N ILE A 13 10.76 24.46 35.71
CA ILE A 13 9.46 23.90 35.28
C ILE A 13 9.46 23.64 33.78
N VAL A 14 9.97 24.58 32.97
CA VAL A 14 10.09 24.41 31.52
C VAL A 14 11.01 23.24 31.19
N ALA A 15 12.15 23.08 31.86
CA ALA A 15 13.06 21.96 31.64
C ALA A 15 12.40 20.61 31.97
N VAL A 16 11.70 20.52 33.09
CA VAL A 16 11.01 19.29 33.53
C VAL A 16 9.90 18.88 32.57
N ILE A 17 9.28 19.83 31.84
CA ILE A 17 8.22 19.53 30.87
C ILE A 17 8.81 19.33 29.46
N ALA A 18 9.72 20.22 29.03
CA ALA A 18 10.24 20.24 27.67
C ALA A 18 11.14 19.04 27.36
N VAL A 19 11.96 18.59 28.32
CA VAL A 19 12.85 17.43 28.11
C VAL A 19 12.07 16.14 27.87
N PRO A 20 11.09 15.72 28.70
CA PRO A 20 10.30 14.54 28.40
C PRO A 20 9.38 14.75 27.18
N ALA A 21 8.84 15.96 26.96
CA ALA A 21 8.01 16.23 25.79
C ALA A 21 8.78 16.08 24.47
N THR A 22 10.01 16.59 24.41
CA THR A 22 10.87 16.47 23.22
C THR A 22 11.31 15.03 22.99
N GLY A 23 11.64 14.28 24.04
CA GLY A 23 11.94 12.86 23.95
C GLY A 23 10.75 12.05 23.43
N TYR A 24 9.56 12.29 24.00
CA TYR A 24 8.33 11.62 23.58
C TYR A 24 7.95 11.93 22.13
N LEU A 25 7.99 13.21 21.74
CA LEU A 25 7.70 13.63 20.37
C LEU A 25 8.66 12.98 19.38
N SER A 26 9.97 12.98 19.68
CA SER A 26 10.98 12.37 18.81
C SER A 26 10.72 10.88 18.62
N TYR A 27 10.45 10.16 19.70
CA TYR A 27 10.12 8.72 19.66
C TYR A 27 8.84 8.45 18.88
N TYR A 28 7.80 9.25 19.12
CA TYR A 28 6.52 9.14 18.43
C TYR A 28 6.65 9.34 16.92
N PHE A 29 7.40 10.36 16.49
CA PHE A 29 7.66 10.61 15.07
C PHE A 29 8.51 9.51 14.43
N ALA A 30 9.47 8.93 15.16
CA ALA A 30 10.28 7.81 14.70
C ALA A 30 9.41 6.57 14.43
N ILE A 31 8.57 6.15 15.38
CA ILE A 31 7.64 5.02 15.20
C ILE A 31 6.69 5.27 14.03
N LYS A 32 6.14 6.48 13.93
CA LYS A 32 5.24 6.84 12.83
C LYS A 32 5.96 6.81 11.48
N GLY A 33 7.26 7.08 11.46
CA GLY A 33 8.12 6.91 10.28
C GLY A 33 8.29 5.45 9.89
N GLU A 34 8.63 4.58 10.85
CA GLU A 34 8.81 3.14 10.59
C GLU A 34 7.54 2.48 10.06
N LYS A 35 6.40 2.71 10.71
CA LYS A 35 5.11 2.16 10.24
C LYS A 35 4.76 2.60 8.81
N ARG A 36 5.13 3.82 8.40
CA ARG A 36 4.96 4.29 7.02
C ARG A 36 5.90 3.60 6.05
N LYS A 37 7.14 3.33 6.46
CA LYS A 37 8.11 2.59 5.65
C LYS A 37 7.66 1.14 5.43
N GLU A 38 7.24 0.44 6.48
CA GLU A 38 6.73 -0.94 6.38
C GLU A 38 5.51 -1.01 5.44
N TRP A 39 4.58 -0.06 5.59
CA TRP A 39 3.42 0.06 4.69
C TRP A 39 3.84 0.24 3.24
N ASN A 40 4.77 1.17 2.98
CA ASN A 40 5.23 1.47 1.64
C ASN A 40 6.05 0.32 1.05
N GLN A 41 6.81 -0.40 1.87
CA GLN A 41 7.59 -1.56 1.43
C GLN A 41 6.72 -2.68 0.88
N VAL A 42 5.49 -2.86 1.39
CA VAL A 42 4.56 -3.87 0.88
C VAL A 42 3.62 -3.32 -0.19
N SER A 43 3.11 -2.09 -0.03
CA SER A 43 2.15 -1.51 -0.96
C SER A 43 2.76 -1.09 -2.31
N ILE A 44 3.97 -0.52 -2.31
CA ILE A 44 4.63 -0.04 -3.54
C ILE A 44 4.85 -1.16 -4.56
N PRO A 45 5.49 -2.30 -4.24
CA PRO A 45 5.75 -3.33 -5.26
C PRO A 45 4.46 -3.91 -5.84
N ILE A 46 3.39 -4.03 -5.03
CA ILE A 46 2.08 -4.48 -5.52
C ILE A 46 1.50 -3.44 -6.49
N ARG A 47 1.52 -2.16 -6.12
CA ARG A 47 1.01 -1.08 -6.99
C ARG A 47 1.79 -0.97 -8.29
N GLU A 48 3.12 -1.04 -8.25
CA GLU A 48 3.97 -0.97 -9.45
C GLU A 48 3.66 -2.10 -10.42
N LYS A 49 3.51 -3.33 -9.91
CA LYS A 49 3.07 -4.48 -10.70
C LYS A 49 1.69 -4.26 -11.32
N LEU A 50 0.71 -3.81 -10.52
CA LEU A 50 -0.63 -3.51 -11.04
C LEU A 50 -0.61 -2.43 -12.12
N ILE A 51 0.12 -1.35 -11.91
CA ILE A 51 0.19 -0.22 -12.86
C ILE A 51 0.86 -0.67 -14.15
N SER A 52 2.01 -1.37 -14.06
CA SER A 52 2.68 -1.93 -15.24
C SER A 52 1.74 -2.86 -16.00
N HIS A 53 1.03 -3.73 -15.30
CA HIS A 53 0.09 -4.66 -15.91
C HIS A 53 -1.08 -3.94 -16.60
N ILE A 54 -1.65 -2.90 -15.97
CA ILE A 54 -2.69 -2.06 -16.59
C ILE A 54 -2.16 -1.35 -17.83
N ASP A 55 -0.94 -0.81 -17.78
CA ASP A 55 -0.32 -0.12 -18.91
C ASP A 55 -0.02 -1.08 -20.07
N ASP A 56 0.44 -2.30 -19.76
CA ASP A 56 0.68 -3.35 -20.75
C ASP A 56 -0.64 -3.77 -21.43
N MET A 57 -1.69 -4.02 -20.64
CA MET A 57 -3.04 -4.30 -21.15
C MET A 57 -3.57 -3.17 -22.04
N ARG A 58 -3.38 -1.91 -21.65
CA ARG A 58 -3.76 -0.73 -22.46
C ARG A 58 -2.96 -0.60 -23.75
N ARG A 59 -1.71 -1.10 -23.77
CA ARG A 59 -0.84 -1.15 -24.96
C ARG A 59 -1.10 -2.39 -25.83
N GLY A 60 -2.02 -3.27 -25.44
CA GLY A 60 -2.28 -4.54 -26.12
C GLY A 60 -1.16 -5.56 -25.96
N GLN A 61 -0.29 -5.38 -24.96
CA GLN A 61 0.76 -6.33 -24.58
C GLN A 61 0.26 -7.16 -23.39
N PHE A 62 0.31 -8.47 -23.52
CA PHE A 62 -0.09 -9.39 -22.45
C PHE A 62 1.15 -9.77 -21.64
N SER A 63 1.33 -9.09 -20.50
CA SER A 63 2.31 -9.49 -19.49
C SER A 63 1.62 -10.35 -18.44
N HIS A 64 2.31 -11.32 -17.85
CA HIS A 64 1.69 -12.21 -16.87
C HIS A 64 1.33 -11.42 -15.59
N PRO A 65 0.17 -11.67 -14.96
CA PRO A 65 -0.16 -11.06 -13.68
C PRO A 65 0.82 -11.52 -12.59
N GLU A 66 1.75 -10.65 -12.18
CA GLU A 66 2.75 -10.96 -11.15
C GLU A 66 2.24 -10.77 -9.71
N VAL A 67 0.96 -10.45 -9.53
CA VAL A 67 0.37 -10.15 -8.21
C VAL A 67 -0.15 -11.44 -7.60
N LYS A 68 0.67 -12.02 -6.72
CA LYS A 68 0.33 -13.26 -6.02
C LYS A 68 -0.60 -12.98 -4.85
N ARG A 69 -1.48 -13.95 -4.55
CA ARG A 69 -2.36 -13.91 -3.38
C ARG A 69 -1.60 -13.69 -2.07
N ILE A 70 -0.39 -14.25 -1.97
CA ILE A 70 0.50 -14.07 -0.81
C ILE A 70 0.84 -12.59 -0.58
N ASP A 71 1.05 -11.81 -1.64
CA ASP A 71 1.40 -10.39 -1.52
C ASP A 71 0.20 -9.57 -1.02
N ILE A 72 -1.01 -9.94 -1.45
CA ILE A 72 -2.27 -9.35 -0.95
C ILE A 72 -2.54 -9.71 0.51
N LEU A 73 -2.26 -10.96 0.92
CA LEU A 73 -2.36 -11.39 2.31
C LEU A 73 -1.40 -10.59 3.21
N LYS A 74 -0.13 -10.44 2.81
CA LYS A 74 0.84 -9.60 3.53
C LYS A 74 0.37 -8.15 3.66
N PHE A 75 -0.22 -7.60 2.60
CA PHE A 75 -0.80 -6.25 2.66
C PHE A 75 -1.99 -6.20 3.64
N SER A 76 -2.84 -7.23 3.66
CA SER A 76 -4.00 -7.32 4.55
C SER A 76 -3.61 -7.34 6.04
N ASP A 77 -2.50 -8.01 6.37
CA ASP A 77 -1.96 -8.07 7.74
C ASP A 77 -1.48 -6.68 8.20
N ILE A 78 -0.78 -5.95 7.34
CA ILE A 78 -0.26 -4.60 7.63
C ILE A 78 -1.37 -3.54 7.58
N ARG A 79 -2.45 -3.80 6.82
CA ARG A 79 -3.61 -2.92 6.73
C ARG A 79 -4.27 -2.69 8.09
N GLY A 80 -4.19 -3.67 8.99
CA GLY A 80 -4.66 -3.58 10.37
C GLY A 80 -6.17 -3.34 10.48
N LYS A 81 -6.93 -3.58 9.41
CA LYS A 81 -8.39 -3.53 9.43
C LYS A 81 -8.93 -4.85 9.97
N LEU A 82 -9.99 -4.74 10.77
CA LEU A 82 -10.71 -5.90 11.33
C LEU A 82 -11.40 -6.71 10.23
N ASP A 83 -11.80 -6.03 9.15
CA ASP A 83 -12.41 -6.64 7.98
C ASP A 83 -11.61 -6.25 6.72
N ASN A 84 -11.14 -7.28 6.02
CA ASN A 84 -10.42 -7.20 4.75
C ASN A 84 -11.20 -7.89 3.61
N SER A 85 -12.49 -8.19 3.83
CA SER A 85 -13.35 -8.79 2.81
C SER A 85 -13.45 -7.95 1.54
N ASP A 86 -13.37 -6.62 1.65
CA ASP A 86 -13.31 -5.67 0.53
C ASP A 86 -12.06 -5.88 -0.35
N LEU A 87 -10.90 -6.05 0.27
CA LEU A 87 -9.63 -6.28 -0.41
C LEU A 87 -9.59 -7.68 -1.03
N MET A 88 -10.05 -8.69 -0.29
CA MET A 88 -10.06 -10.08 -0.76
C MET A 88 -11.06 -10.27 -1.91
N SER A 89 -12.27 -9.73 -1.79
CA SER A 89 -13.25 -9.79 -2.88
C SER A 89 -12.79 -9.06 -4.14
N ALA A 90 -12.11 -7.92 -4.00
CA ALA A 90 -11.50 -7.23 -5.14
C ALA A 90 -10.35 -8.04 -5.77
N TYR A 91 -9.57 -8.77 -4.96
CA TYR A 91 -8.54 -9.66 -5.48
C TYR A 91 -9.14 -10.89 -6.17
N ASP A 92 -10.18 -11.49 -5.62
CA ASP A 92 -10.87 -12.63 -6.23
C ASP A 92 -11.52 -12.20 -7.56
N GLU A 93 -12.08 -10.99 -7.64
CA GLU A 93 -12.60 -10.41 -8.89
C GLU A 93 -11.48 -10.20 -9.93
N TYR A 94 -10.31 -9.72 -9.49
CA TYR A 94 -9.10 -9.63 -10.31
C TYR A 94 -8.65 -11.02 -10.78
N GLU A 95 -8.48 -12.01 -9.91
CA GLU A 95 -8.01 -13.35 -10.29
C GLU A 95 -8.98 -14.00 -11.30
N ASN A 96 -10.28 -13.94 -11.05
CA ASN A 96 -11.29 -14.49 -11.94
C ASN A 96 -11.34 -13.80 -13.32
N SER A 97 -11.11 -12.48 -13.38
CA SER A 97 -11.09 -11.76 -14.66
C SER A 97 -9.83 -12.09 -15.49
N HIS A 98 -8.74 -12.52 -14.84
CA HIS A 98 -7.46 -12.82 -15.48
C HIS A 98 -7.19 -14.31 -15.71
N GLN A 99 -7.97 -15.23 -15.11
CA GLN A 99 -7.89 -16.68 -15.39
C GLN A 99 -8.06 -17.03 -16.88
N GLY A 100 -8.87 -16.25 -17.61
CA GLY A 100 -9.02 -16.41 -19.06
C GLY A 100 -7.74 -16.08 -19.84
N GLU A 101 -6.88 -15.21 -19.31
CA GLU A 101 -5.62 -14.80 -19.93
C GLU A 101 -4.53 -15.88 -19.76
N GLU A 102 -4.46 -16.55 -18.60
CA GLU A 102 -3.47 -17.61 -18.33
C GLU A 102 -3.60 -18.82 -19.26
N VAL A 103 -4.82 -19.19 -19.65
CA VAL A 103 -5.11 -20.31 -20.59
C VAL A 103 -4.60 -19.99 -22.00
N LEU A 104 -4.63 -18.71 -22.39
CA LEU A 104 -4.21 -18.24 -23.71
C LEU A 104 -2.68 -18.23 -23.87
N ILE A 105 -1.94 -17.91 -22.80
CA ILE A 105 -0.47 -17.83 -22.81
C ILE A 105 0.18 -19.21 -22.98
N LYS A 106 -0.42 -20.27 -22.44
CA LYS A 106 0.08 -21.65 -22.61
C LYS A 106 -0.09 -22.18 -24.05
N THR A 107 -0.93 -21.53 -24.86
CA THR A 107 -1.30 -21.97 -26.21
C THR A 107 -0.65 -21.08 -27.28
N ASN A 108 0.68 -20.98 -27.28
CA ASN A 108 1.53 -20.68 -28.44
C ASN A 108 1.01 -19.69 -29.54
N LYS A 109 1.71 -18.56 -29.73
CA LYS A 109 1.87 -17.85 -31.03
C LYS A 109 0.77 -16.93 -31.62
N TYR A 110 -0.38 -16.69 -30.99
CA TYR A 110 -1.36 -15.79 -31.62
C TYR A 110 -1.70 -14.56 -30.76
N THR A 111 -1.25 -13.40 -31.23
CA THR A 111 -1.87 -12.10 -30.99
C THR A 111 -3.33 -12.20 -31.39
N PHE A 112 -4.24 -12.22 -30.41
CA PHE A 112 -5.63 -11.85 -30.65
C PHE A 112 -5.93 -10.55 -29.91
N ILE A 113 -6.40 -9.59 -30.70
CA ILE A 113 -6.92 -8.30 -30.26
C ILE A 113 -8.39 -8.51 -29.82
N ALA A 114 -8.72 -7.91 -28.68
CA ALA A 114 -10.07 -7.54 -28.24
C ALA A 114 -11.05 -8.67 -27.88
N GLY A 115 -10.75 -9.44 -26.83
CA GLY A 115 -11.78 -9.60 -25.80
C GLY A 115 -12.00 -8.25 -25.09
N ASP A 116 -13.16 -8.02 -24.49
CA ASP A 116 -13.44 -6.78 -23.76
C ASP A 116 -12.50 -6.64 -22.54
N LEU A 117 -11.36 -5.97 -22.74
CA LEU A 117 -10.34 -5.68 -21.72
C LEU A 117 -10.85 -4.70 -20.66
N SER A 118 -12.06 -4.14 -20.82
CA SER A 118 -12.62 -3.23 -19.81
C SER A 118 -12.81 -3.93 -18.47
N LYS A 119 -13.13 -5.23 -18.45
CA LYS A 119 -13.34 -6.01 -17.23
C LYS A 119 -12.05 -6.23 -16.43
N PRO A 120 -10.97 -6.80 -16.99
CA PRO A 120 -9.71 -6.99 -16.26
C PRO A 120 -9.05 -5.66 -15.88
N ILE A 121 -9.16 -4.62 -16.72
CA ILE A 121 -8.67 -3.27 -16.39
C ILE A 121 -9.47 -2.69 -15.22
N SER A 122 -10.80 -2.74 -15.25
CA SER A 122 -11.64 -2.21 -14.17
C SER A 122 -11.42 -2.95 -12.85
N ALA A 123 -11.27 -4.27 -12.87
CA ALA A 123 -10.95 -5.06 -11.67
C ALA A 123 -9.56 -4.69 -11.11
N SER A 124 -8.56 -4.52 -11.97
CA SER A 124 -7.22 -4.08 -11.58
C SER A 124 -7.22 -2.66 -10.99
N GLU A 125 -7.95 -1.73 -11.61
CA GLU A 125 -8.11 -0.36 -11.10
C GLU A 125 -8.81 -0.35 -9.75
N LYS A 126 -9.88 -1.15 -9.58
CA LYS A 126 -10.59 -1.31 -8.30
C LYS A 126 -9.63 -1.81 -7.21
N LEU A 127 -8.82 -2.83 -7.48
CA LEU A 127 -7.82 -3.32 -6.55
C LEU A 127 -6.75 -2.24 -6.24
N LEU A 128 -6.32 -1.47 -7.24
CA LEU A 128 -5.35 -0.38 -7.07
C LEU A 128 -5.87 0.77 -6.18
N THR A 129 -7.17 1.05 -6.20
CA THR A 129 -7.77 2.06 -5.31
C THR A 129 -7.73 1.64 -3.84
N LEU A 130 -7.81 0.34 -3.55
CA LEU A 130 -7.82 -0.19 -2.18
C LEU A 130 -6.41 -0.24 -1.58
N ILE A 131 -5.38 -0.41 -2.41
CA ILE A 131 -3.98 -0.49 -2.00
C ILE A 131 -3.37 0.91 -2.04
N THR A 132 -3.59 1.74 -1.02
CA THR A 132 -3.08 3.12 -0.98
C THR A 132 -1.61 3.18 -0.53
N ARG A 133 -0.90 4.26 -0.89
CA ARG A 133 0.42 4.62 -0.31
C ARG A 133 0.25 5.54 0.89
N LYS A 134 1.16 5.49 1.89
CA LYS A 134 1.11 6.33 3.11
C LYS A 134 2.37 7.16 3.33
#